data_AF-A0A436RAU1-F1
#
_entry.id   AF-A0A436RAU1-F1
#
_cell.length_a   1.000
_cell.length_b   1.000
_cell.length_c   1.000
_cell.angle_alpha   90.00
_cell.angle_beta   90.00
_cell.angle_gamma   90.00
#
_symmetry.space_group_name_H-M   'P 1'
#
loop_
_entity.id
_entity.type
_entity.pdbx_description
1 polymer ?
#
loop_
_entity_poly.entity_id
_entity_poly.type
_entity_poly.pdbx_seq_one_letter_code
_entity_poly.pdbx_strand_id
1 'polypeptide(L)'
;MSSFNLSEWALRHRSFIVYLMIAAALAGLYAYRGLGREEDPPFTIKTMVVKTMWPGASTSDTVEQITDRVEKKLEELPDLDYVKSYTKP
;
A
#
# COMPACT_ATOMS: atom_id res chain seq x y z
N MET A 1 -35.94 -29.25 -13.73
CA MET A 1 -34.94 -29.73 -12.74
C MET A 1 -35.19 -28.93 -11.48
N SER A 2 -35.63 -29.55 -10.39
CA SER A 2 -35.92 -28.81 -9.14
C SER A 2 -34.62 -28.22 -8.61
N SER A 3 -34.56 -26.90 -8.50
CA SER A 3 -33.42 -26.21 -7.90
C SER A 3 -33.29 -26.61 -6.43
N PHE A 4 -32.06 -26.84 -5.99
CA PHE A 4 -31.77 -27.10 -4.59
C PHE A 4 -32.17 -25.88 -3.73
N ASN A 5 -33.03 -26.09 -2.73
CA ASN A 5 -33.50 -25.03 -1.84
C ASN A 5 -32.64 -25.00 -0.57
N LEU A 6 -31.69 -24.06 -0.52
CA LEU A 6 -30.77 -23.88 0.61
C LEU A 6 -31.51 -23.62 1.94
N SER A 7 -32.58 -22.84 1.90
CA SER A 7 -33.34 -22.47 3.10
C SER A 7 -34.03 -23.69 3.70
N GLU A 8 -34.67 -24.51 2.87
CA GLU A 8 -35.29 -25.76 3.33
C GLU A 8 -34.24 -26.74 3.88
N TRP A 9 -33.10 -26.86 3.20
CA TRP A 9 -32.03 -27.74 3.63
C TRP A 9 -31.42 -27.31 4.98
N ALA A 10 -31.20 -26.00 5.16
CA ALA A 10 -30.69 -25.44 6.40
C ALA A 10 -31.65 -25.64 7.59
N LEU A 11 -32.96 -25.51 7.34
CA LEU A 11 -33.98 -25.78 8.36
C LEU A 11 -34.04 -27.26 8.76
N ARG A 12 -33.86 -28.18 7.80
CA ARG A 12 -33.77 -29.62 8.07
C ARG A 12 -32.52 -29.99 8.86
N HIS A 13 -31.39 -29.32 8.64
CA HIS A 13 -30.11 -29.59 9.29
C HIS A 13 -29.79 -28.58 10.41
N ARG A 14 -30.78 -28.28 11.27
CA ARG A 14 -30.67 -27.26 12.32
C ARG A 14 -29.43 -27.42 13.20
N SER A 15 -29.13 -28.63 13.68
CA SER A 15 -27.97 -28.88 14.55
C SER A 15 -26.63 -28.56 13.86
N PHE A 16 -26.53 -28.85 12.56
CA PHE A 16 -25.34 -28.55 11.77
C PHE A 16 -25.17 -27.04 11.56
N ILE A 17 -26.26 -26.33 11.25
CA ILE A 17 -26.25 -24.87 11.11
C ILE A 17 -25.88 -24.19 12.43
N VAL A 18 -26.43 -24.66 13.56
CA VAL A 18 -26.09 -24.13 14.89
C VAL A 18 -24.61 -24.36 15.22
N TYR A 19 -24.08 -25.53 14.90
CA TYR A 19 -22.65 -25.80 15.05
C TYR A 19 -21.79 -24.82 14.24
N LEU A 20 -22.12 -24.59 12.96
CA LEU A 20 -21.39 -23.65 12.11
C LEU A 20 -21.48 -22.21 12.63
N MET A 21 -22.65 -21.79 13.14
CA MET A 21 -22.80 -20.47 13.76
C MET A 21 -21.88 -20.30 14.97
N ILE A 22 -21.82 -21.30 15.86
CA ILE A 22 -20.96 -21.27 17.05
C ILE A 22 -19.48 -21.27 16.63
N ALA A 23 -19.11 -22.13 15.67
CA ALA A 23 -17.74 -22.19 15.17
C ALA A 23 -17.29 -20.85 14.55
N ALA A 24 -18.15 -20.23 13.73
CA ALA A 24 -17.89 -18.91 13.14
C ALA A 24 -17.78 -17.81 14.20
N ALA A 25 -18.63 -17.84 15.23
CA ALA A 25 -18.57 -16.88 16.34
C ALA A 25 -17.25 -17.00 17.13
N LEU A 26 -16.82 -18.24 17.43
CA LEU A 26 -15.56 -18.49 18.12
C LEU A 26 -14.35 -18.08 17.27
N ALA A 27 -14.37 -18.39 15.98
CA ALA A 27 -13.33 -17.95 15.03
C ALA A 27 -13.27 -16.41 14.93
N GLY A 28 -14.43 -15.75 14.91
CA GLY A 28 -14.53 -14.29 14.94
C GLY A 28 -13.97 -13.68 16.22
N LEU A 29 -14.29 -14.24 17.39
CA LEU A 29 -13.71 -13.82 18.67
C LEU A 29 -12.19 -14.00 18.71
N TYR A 30 -11.68 -15.10 18.14
CA TYR A 30 -10.24 -15.33 18.05
C TYR A 30 -9.56 -14.31 17.14
N ALA A 31 -10.11 -14.07 15.95
CA ALA A 31 -9.59 -13.10 14.99
C ALA A 31 -9.62 -11.67 15.55
N TYR A 32 -10.66 -11.31 16.30
CA TYR A 32 -10.79 -9.99 16.91
C TYR A 32 -9.63 -9.65 17.86
N ARG A 33 -9.08 -10.65 18.58
CA ARG A 33 -7.92 -10.43 19.46
C ARG A 33 -6.64 -10.09 18.70
N GLY A 34 -6.51 -10.54 17.46
CA GLY A 34 -5.36 -10.27 16.60
C GLY A 34 -5.56 -9.09 15.64
N LEU A 35 -6.71 -8.42 15.69
CA LEU A 35 -7.00 -7.32 14.78
C LEU A 35 -6.15 -6.10 15.17
N GLY A 36 -5.16 -5.80 14.33
CA GLY A 36 -4.35 -4.60 14.46
C GLY A 36 -5.22 -3.35 14.50
N ARG A 37 -4.91 -2.45 15.42
CA ARG A 37 -5.57 -1.15 15.53
C ARG A 37 -4.60 -0.12 14.98
N GLU A 38 -4.94 0.49 13.87
CA GLU A 38 -4.29 1.70 13.39
C GLU A 38 -5.19 2.87 13.74
N GLU A 39 -4.62 3.93 14.34
CA GLU A 39 -5.39 5.15 14.67
C GLU A 39 -5.80 5.89 13.40
N ASP A 40 -4.91 5.91 12.41
CA ASP A 40 -5.12 6.50 11.09
C ASP A 40 -4.81 5.47 9.99
N PRO A 41 -5.54 5.49 8.86
CA PRO A 41 -5.23 4.65 7.73
C PRO A 41 -3.86 5.01 7.14
N PRO A 42 -3.06 4.03 6.69
CA PRO A 42 -1.77 4.31 6.08
C PRO A 42 -1.98 5.06 4.75
N PHE A 43 -1.40 6.24 4.63
CA PHE A 43 -1.35 7.00 3.38
C PHE A 43 0.00 6.81 2.69
N THR A 44 -0.03 6.58 1.38
CA THR A 44 1.21 6.46 0.58
C THR A 44 1.69 7.85 0.18
N ILE A 45 2.82 8.27 0.74
CA ILE A 45 3.50 9.50 0.31
C ILE A 45 4.24 9.21 -1.00
N LYS A 46 3.76 9.80 -2.10
CA LYS A 46 4.37 9.66 -3.43
C LYS A 46 5.62 10.53 -3.56
N THR A 47 6.70 10.16 -2.86
CA THR A 47 7.99 10.86 -2.94
C THR A 47 9.09 9.90 -3.35
N MET A 48 9.92 10.33 -4.31
CA MET A 48 11.11 9.60 -4.76
C MET A 48 12.36 10.39 -4.38
N VAL A 49 13.38 9.70 -3.85
CA VAL A 49 14.69 10.30 -3.53
C VAL A 49 15.73 9.77 -4.50
N VAL A 50 16.30 10.66 -5.30
CA VAL A 50 17.40 10.37 -6.23
C VAL A 50 18.68 10.96 -5.66
N LYS A 51 19.71 10.13 -5.45
CA LYS A 51 21.03 10.55 -4.94
C LYS A 51 22.11 10.21 -5.96
N THR A 52 22.90 11.21 -6.32
CA THR A 52 24.07 11.10 -7.20
C THR A 52 25.32 11.55 -6.44
N MET A 53 26.49 11.01 -6.79
CA MET A 53 27.76 11.36 -6.16
C MET A 53 28.83 11.56 -7.24
N TRP A 54 29.47 12.73 -7.25
CA TRP A 54 30.62 13.04 -8.09
C TRP A 54 31.79 13.52 -7.22
N PRO A 55 32.71 12.63 -6.83
CA PRO A 55 33.84 13.02 -5.98
C PRO A 55 34.81 13.92 -6.77
N GLY A 56 35.21 15.04 -6.18
CA GLY A 56 36.26 15.92 -6.71
C GLY A 56 35.82 16.92 -7.78
N ALA A 57 34.54 16.97 -8.14
CA ALA A 57 33.99 18.02 -8.99
C ALA A 57 33.64 19.26 -8.17
N SER A 58 33.68 20.44 -8.80
CA SER A 58 33.16 21.64 -8.15
C SER A 58 31.64 21.54 -8.01
N THR A 59 31.08 22.33 -7.09
CA THR A 59 29.61 22.40 -6.92
C THR A 59 28.92 22.90 -8.18
N SER A 60 29.51 23.86 -8.90
CA SER A 60 28.98 24.35 -10.17
C SER A 60 28.98 23.27 -11.25
N ASP A 61 30.07 22.51 -11.38
CA ASP A 61 30.16 21.45 -12.39
C ASP A 61 29.14 20.35 -12.11
N THR A 62 28.97 19.98 -10.82
CA THR A 62 28.02 18.95 -10.41
C THR A 62 26.58 19.38 -10.68
N VAL A 63 26.24 20.67 -10.47
CA VAL A 63 24.91 21.20 -10.78
C VAL A 63 24.65 21.11 -12.29
N GLU A 64 25.52 21.68 -13.10
CA GLU A 64 25.31 21.79 -14.55
C GLU A 64 25.29 20.42 -15.24
N GLN A 65 26.20 19.52 -14.82
CA GLN A 65 26.39 18.24 -15.51
C GLN A 65 25.54 17.10 -14.95
N ILE A 66 25.16 17.13 -13.68
CA ILE A 66 24.34 16.08 -13.06
C ILE A 66 22.97 16.60 -12.69
N THR A 67 22.89 17.56 -11.76
CA THR A 67 21.61 17.98 -11.17
C THR A 67 20.64 18.46 -12.24
N ASP A 68 21.06 19.37 -13.13
CA ASP A 68 20.21 19.96 -14.18
C ASP A 68 19.73 18.91 -15.19
N ARG A 69 20.59 17.96 -15.55
CA ARG A 69 20.25 16.92 -16.54
C ARG A 69 19.25 15.91 -15.97
N VAL A 70 19.42 15.55 -14.70
CA VAL A 70 18.50 14.65 -13.99
C VAL A 70 17.16 15.35 -13.77
N GLU A 71 17.17 16.60 -13.32
CA GLU A 71 15.96 17.40 -13.09
C GLU A 71 15.13 17.53 -14.37
N LYS A 72 15.73 18.00 -15.47
CA LYS A 72 15.04 18.10 -16.77
C LYS A 72 14.46 16.78 -17.25
N LYS A 73 15.16 15.66 -16.99
CA LYS A 73 14.66 14.34 -17.42
C LYS A 73 13.50 13.86 -16.56
N LEU A 74 13.50 14.18 -15.28
CA LEU A 74 12.38 13.87 -14.36
C LEU A 74 11.15 14.74 -14.67
N GLU A 75 11.35 15.97 -15.12
CA GLU A 75 10.26 16.88 -15.56
C GLU A 75 9.43 16.35 -16.74
N GLU A 76 9.97 15.40 -17.52
CA GLU A 76 9.22 14.75 -18.60
C GLU A 76 8.19 13.72 -18.09
N LEU A 77 8.17 13.40 -16.79
CA LEU A 77 7.25 12.42 -16.22
C LEU A 77 5.81 12.99 -16.17
N PRO A 78 4.81 12.26 -16.67
CA PRO A 78 3.44 12.78 -16.82
C PRO A 78 2.73 13.10 -15.50
N ASP A 79 3.10 12.43 -14.41
CA ASP A 79 2.45 12.57 -13.09
C ASP A 79 3.35 13.26 -12.05
N LEU A 80 4.33 14.05 -12.51
CA LEU A 80 5.20 14.81 -11.62
C LEU A 80 4.52 16.10 -11.16
N ASP A 81 4.50 16.34 -9.85
CA ASP A 81 4.01 17.58 -9.24
C ASP A 81 5.14 18.61 -9.08
N TYR A 82 6.19 18.26 -8.33
CA TYR A 82 7.36 19.11 -8.12
C TYR A 82 8.66 18.31 -7.99
N VAL A 83 9.78 18.96 -8.33
CA VAL A 83 11.15 18.48 -8.08
C VAL A 83 11.84 19.45 -7.13
N LYS A 84 12.67 18.92 -6.23
CA LYS A 84 13.53 19.73 -5.36
C LYS A 84 14.94 19.17 -5.39
N SER A 85 15.84 19.92 -6.00
CA SER A 85 17.25 19.61 -6.12
C SER A 85 18.06 20.18 -4.95
N TYR A 86 19.08 19.46 -4.52
CA TYR A 86 19.98 19.89 -3.45
C TYR A 86 21.39 19.35 -3.70
N THR A 87 22.31 20.26 -4.04
CA THR A 87 23.72 19.93 -4.29
C THR A 87 24.59 20.45 -3.15
N LYS A 88 25.44 19.58 -2.59
CA LYS A 88 26.49 19.95 -1.62
C LYS A 88 27.87 19.58 -2.17
N PRO A 89 28.94 20.31 -1.78
CA PRO A 89 30.31 19.88 -2.00
C PRO A 89 30.64 18.57 -1.28
#